data_AF-A0A922Z0C8-F1
#
_entry.id   AF-A0A922Z0C8-F1
#
_cell.length_a   1.000
_cell.length_b   1.000
_cell.length_c   1.000
_cell.angle_alpha   90.00
_cell.angle_beta   90.00
_cell.angle_gamma   90.00
#
_symmetry.space_group_name_H-M   'P 1'
#
loop_
_entity.id
_entity.type
_entity.pdbx_description
1 polymer ?
#
loop_
_entity_poly.entity_id
_entity_poly.type
_entity_poly.pdbx_seq_one_letter_code
_entity_poly.pdbx_strand_id
1 'polypeptide(L)' 'PSAMVDRILAGENLVRVWREHRGLTVSALAEMAGIAQPYLSQIETGKREGTLQTMKKIAGALRVKLDDLV' A
#
# COMPACT_ATOMS: atom_id res chain seq x y z
N PRO A 1 -14.17 13.61 -4.27
CA PRO A 1 -13.74 12.22 -3.95
C PRO A 1 -13.56 11.31 -5.19
N SER A 2 -13.32 11.85 -6.39
CA SER A 2 -13.22 11.06 -7.63
C SER A 2 -11.81 10.50 -7.86
N ALA A 3 -10.77 11.32 -7.65
CA ALA A 3 -9.40 10.98 -8.04
C ALA A 3 -8.84 9.68 -7.43
N MET A 4 -9.22 9.31 -6.21
CA MET A 4 -8.78 8.04 -5.61
C MET A 4 -9.46 6.85 -6.29
N VAL A 5 -10.77 6.93 -6.50
CA VAL A 5 -11.56 5.88 -7.15
C VAL A 5 -11.13 5.73 -8.60
N ASP A 6 -10.87 6.83 -9.31
CA ASP A 6 -10.39 6.83 -10.69
C ASP A 6 -9.04 6.09 -10.81
N ARG A 7 -8.13 6.29 -9.85
CA ARG A 7 -6.83 5.59 -9.80
C ARG A 7 -6.96 4.10 -9.52
N ILE A 8 -7.88 3.73 -8.64
CA ILE A 8 -8.20 2.32 -8.37
C ILE A 8 -8.78 1.67 -9.63
N LEU A 9 -9.70 2.34 -10.32
CA LEU A 9 -10.29 1.88 -11.58
C LEU A 9 -9.26 1.83 -12.72
N ALA A 10 -8.23 2.68 -12.68
CA ALA A 10 -7.11 2.63 -13.62
C ALA A 10 -6.12 1.47 -13.36
N GLY A 11 -6.37 0.64 -12.35
CA GLY A 11 -5.52 -0.50 -11.99
C GLY A 11 -4.22 -0.10 -11.27
N GLU A 12 -4.18 1.10 -10.69
CA GLU A 12 -3.02 1.50 -9.88
C GLU A 12 -2.97 0.70 -8.58
N ASN A 13 -1.76 0.48 -8.07
CA ASN A 13 -1.57 -0.32 -6.88
C ASN A 13 -2.28 0.29 -5.65
N LEU A 14 -3.17 -0.48 -5.03
CA LEU A 14 -3.99 -0.05 -3.89
C LEU A 14 -3.14 0.44 -2.72
N VAL A 15 -2.01 -0.22 -2.43
CA VAL A 15 -1.09 0.20 -1.35
C VAL A 15 -0.58 1.60 -1.60
N ARG A 16 -0.18 1.90 -2.84
CA ARG A 16 0.30 3.23 -3.22
C ARG A 16 -0.80 4.28 -3.09
N VAL A 17 -2.00 3.98 -3.61
CA VAL A 17 -3.14 4.89 -3.58
C VAL A 17 -3.50 5.24 -2.14
N TRP A 18 -3.60 4.24 -1.26
CA TRP A 18 -3.88 4.44 0.16
C TRP A 18 -2.75 5.15 0.89
N ARG A 19 -1.49 4.83 0.59
CA ARG A 19 -0.32 5.50 1.17
C ARG A 19 -0.36 7.00 0.87
N GLU A 20 -0.57 7.37 -0.39
CA GLU A 20 -0.64 8.78 -0.81
C GLU A 20 -1.87 9.48 -0.24
N HIS A 21 -3.02 8.79 -0.16
CA HIS A 21 -4.21 9.31 0.49
C HIS A 21 -3.98 9.61 1.99
N ARG A 22 -3.14 8.83 2.67
CA ARG A 22 -2.73 9.05 4.06
C ARG A 22 -1.57 10.05 4.21
N GLY A 23 -1.04 10.59 3.11
CA GLY A 23 0.10 11.52 3.13
C GLY A 23 1.41 10.89 3.60
N LEU A 24 1.55 9.56 3.51
CA LEU A 24 2.74 8.85 3.98
C LEU A 24 3.80 8.75 2.89
N THR A 25 5.07 8.87 3.27
CA THR A 25 6.19 8.50 2.39
C THR A 25 6.35 6.97 2.36
N VAL A 26 7.03 6.46 1.32
CA VAL A 26 7.33 5.02 1.24
C VAL A 26 8.18 4.56 2.44
N SER A 27 9.15 5.38 2.89
CA SER A 27 9.95 5.04 4.08
C SER A 27 9.09 4.99 5.34
N ALA A 28 8.21 5.97 5.55
CA ALA A 28 7.34 6.01 6.72
C ALA A 28 6.40 4.81 6.77
N LEU A 29 5.76 4.45 5.65
CA LEU A 29 4.90 3.27 5.61
C LEU A 29 5.69 1.97 5.85
N ALA A 30 6.89 1.86 5.27
CA ALA A 30 7.74 0.69 5.45
C ALA A 30 8.15 0.51 6.92
N GLU A 31 8.54 1.59 7.60
CA GLU A 31 8.85 1.60 9.03
C GLU A 31 7.62 1.22 9.87
N MET A 32 6.47 1.84 9.61
CA MET A 32 5.22 1.55 10.32
C MET A 32 4.75 0.10 10.13
N ALA A 33 4.92 -0.47 8.93
CA ALA A 33 4.60 -1.85 8.63
C ALA A 33 5.69 -2.84 9.08
N GLY A 34 6.85 -2.35 9.54
CA GLY A 34 7.99 -3.20 9.93
C GLY A 34 8.52 -4.05 8.79
N ILE A 35 8.65 -3.46 7.58
CA ILE A 35 9.20 -4.08 6.38
C ILE A 35 10.27 -3.20 5.75
N ALA A 36 11.11 -3.79 4.90
CA ALA A 36 12.14 -3.02 4.20
C ALA A 36 11.51 -2.08 3.16
N GLN A 37 11.96 -0.81 3.11
CA GLN A 37 11.49 0.17 2.12
C GLN A 37 11.61 -0.32 0.65
N PRO A 38 12.72 -0.96 0.22
CA PRO A 38 12.79 -1.52 -1.14
C PRO A 38 11.76 -2.60 -1.40
N TYR A 39 11.37 -3.35 -0.36
CA TYR A 39 10.34 -4.39 -0.49
C TYR A 39 8.95 -3.78 -0.65
N LEU A 40 8.61 -2.73 0.12
CA LEU A 40 7.39 -1.96 -0.09
C LEU A 40 7.33 -1.35 -1.50
N SER A 41 8.43 -0.79 -1.99
CA SER A 41 8.51 -0.22 -3.35
C SER A 41 8.26 -1.28 -4.44
N GLN A 42 8.75 -2.50 -4.25
CA GLN A 42 8.45 -3.61 -5.16
C GLN A 42 6.98 -4.01 -5.16
N ILE A 43 6.30 -3.90 -4.02
CA ILE A 43 4.85 -4.11 -3.90
C ILE A 43 4.09 -3.00 -4.61
N GLU A 44 4.42 -1.72 -4.35
CA GLU A 44 3.75 -0.57 -4.98
C GLU A 44 3.92 -0.52 -6.51
N THR A 45 5.00 -1.10 -7.03
CA THR A 45 5.29 -1.17 -8.47
C THR A 45 4.79 -2.46 -9.14
N GLY A 46 4.16 -3.36 -8.38
CA GLY A 46 3.68 -4.66 -8.90
C GLY A 46 4.79 -5.65 -9.25
N LYS A 47 6.06 -5.34 -8.93
CA LYS A 47 7.21 -6.24 -9.18
C LYS A 47 7.23 -7.45 -8.26
N ARG A 48 6.59 -7.34 -7.08
CA ARG A 48 6.38 -8.46 -6.16
C ARG A 48 5.00 -8.38 -5.55
N GLU A 49 4.36 -9.52 -5.43
CA GLU A 49 3.20 -9.68 -4.57
C GLU A 49 3.66 -9.82 -3.12
N GLY A 50 3.08 -9.01 -2.23
CA GLY A 50 3.30 -9.14 -0.80
C GLY A 50 2.68 -10.45 -0.30
N THR A 51 3.33 -11.13 0.64
CA THR A 51 2.67 -12.25 1.32
C THR A 51 1.46 -11.75 2.11
N LEU A 52 0.51 -12.63 2.41
CA LEU A 52 -0.68 -12.28 3.19
C LEU A 52 -0.32 -11.66 4.55
N GLN A 53 0.79 -12.08 5.15
CA GLN A 53 1.32 -11.49 6.38
C GLN A 53 1.85 -10.06 6.16
N THR A 54 2.59 -9.82 5.08
CA THR A 54 3.07 -8.48 4.71
C THR A 54 1.90 -7.54 4.41
N MET A 55 0.91 -8.00 3.64
CA MET A 55 -0.27 -7.20 3.32
C MET A 55 -1.08 -6.86 4.57
N LYS A 56 -1.20 -7.79 5.54
CA LYS A 56 -1.79 -7.49 6.86
C LYS A 56 -1.03 -6.40 7.63
N LYS A 57 0.30 -6.43 7.62
CA LYS A 57 1.12 -5.39 8.27
C LYS A 57 0.92 -4.02 7.61
N ILE A 58 0.91 -3.99 6.27
CA ILE A 58 0.67 -2.78 5.49
C ILE A 58 -0.75 -2.24 5.74
N ALA A 59 -1.77 -3.10 5.71
CA ALA A 59 -3.15 -2.74 6.04
C ALA A 59 -3.26 -2.14 7.45
N GLY A 60 -2.62 -2.76 8.43
CA GLY A 60 -2.55 -2.26 9.81
C GLY A 60 -1.89 -0.89 9.90
N ALA A 61 -0.75 -0.69 9.22
CA ALA A 61 -0.05 0.60 9.17
C ALA A 61 -0.89 1.70 8.50
N LEU A 62 -1.61 1.36 7.43
CA LEU A 62 -2.50 2.25 6.70
C LEU A 62 -3.85 2.45 7.40
N ARG A 63 -4.16 1.69 8.45
CA ARG A 63 -5.46 1.66 9.15
C ARG A 63 -6.63 1.41 8.18
N VAL A 64 -6.47 0.43 7.31
CA VAL A 64 -7.48 -0.07 6.37
C VAL A 64 -7.65 -1.57 6.55
N LYS A 65 -8.70 -2.16 5.96
CA LYS A 65 -8.84 -3.62 5.96
C LYS A 65 -7.91 -4.23 4.92
N LEU A 66 -7.58 -5.50 5.10
CA LEU A 66 -6.82 -6.24 4.10
C LEU A 66 -7.56 -6.24 2.75
N ASP A 67 -8.89 -6.37 2.79
CA ASP A 67 -9.78 -6.36 1.63
C ASP A 67 -9.76 -5.03 0.85
N ASP A 68 -9.24 -3.94 1.43
CA ASP A 68 -9.05 -2.67 0.74
C ASP A 68 -7.74 -2.64 -0.07
N LEU A 69 -6.91 -3.70 0.02
CA LEU A 69 -5.59 -3.83 -0.61
C LEU A 69 -5.43 -5.07 -1.51
N VAL A 70 -6.46 -5.92 -1.64
CA VAL A 70 -6.44 -7.16 -2.45
C VAL A 70 -7.62 -7.24 -3.41
#